data_AF-A0A662FJG8-F1
#
_entry.id   AF-A0A662FJG8-F1
#
_cell.length_a   1.000
_cell.length_b   1.000
_cell.length_c   1.000
_cell.angle_alpha   90.00
_cell.angle_beta   90.00
_cell.angle_gamma   90.00
#
_symmetry.space_group_name_H-M   'P 1'
#
loop_
_entity.id
_entity.type
_entity.pdbx_description
1 polymer ?
#
loop_
_entity_poly.entity_id
_entity_poly.type
_entity_poly.pdbx_seq_one_letter_code
_entity_poly.pdbx_strand_id
1 'polypeptide(L)'
;MNVGEAITLTAPLYNLAFILIALFLFAKLFKTPIHDRRVYQKPWKLIFFAMILFFIEETIITIRMLFPATIDYLPLSLDGFFELVMLMVILYTILLQYEHNKK
;
A
#
# COMPACT_ATOMS: atom_id res chain seq x y z
N MET A 1 4.26 26.60 -16.71
CA MET A 1 4.15 25.70 -15.56
C MET A 1 4.82 26.35 -14.38
N ASN A 2 4.06 26.61 -13.32
CA ASN A 2 4.62 27.05 -12.06
C ASN A 2 5.27 25.83 -11.34
N VAL A 3 6.25 26.04 -10.47
CA VAL A 3 6.95 24.93 -9.78
C VAL A 3 5.97 24.07 -8.99
N GLY A 4 4.94 24.68 -8.40
CA GLY A 4 3.86 23.97 -7.71
C GLY A 4 3.14 22.97 -8.60
N GLU A 5 2.77 23.36 -9.83
CA GLU A 5 2.06 22.48 -10.79
C GLU A 5 2.94 21.31 -11.26
N ALA A 6 4.25 21.55 -11.42
CA ALA A 6 5.19 20.49 -11.77
C ALA A 6 5.30 19.44 -10.67
N ILE A 7 5.25 19.86 -9.40
CA ILE A 7 5.31 18.96 -8.25
C ILE A 7 4.02 18.13 -8.17
N THR A 8 2.84 18.72 -8.35
CA THR A 8 1.57 17.98 -8.27
C THR A 8 1.46 16.88 -9.32
N LEU A 9 2.00 17.10 -10.52
CA LEU A 9 1.98 16.10 -11.59
C LEU A 9 3.01 14.98 -11.39
N THR A 10 4.12 15.26 -10.72
CA THR A 10 5.21 14.29 -10.55
C THR A 10 5.14 13.50 -9.25
N ALA A 11 4.54 14.06 -8.19
CA ALA A 11 4.41 13.40 -6.89
C ALA A 11 3.75 12.00 -6.95
N PRO A 12 2.65 11.78 -7.68
CA PRO A 12 2.03 10.46 -7.78
C PRO A 12 2.94 9.41 -8.45
N LEU A 13 3.74 9.83 -9.43
CA LEU A 13 4.71 8.95 -10.10
C LEU A 13 5.83 8.50 -9.16
N TYR A 14 6.30 9.40 -8.30
CA TYR A 14 7.28 9.04 -7.26
C TYR A 14 6.68 8.07 -6.23
N ASN A 15 5.43 8.28 -5.81
CA ASN A 15 4.73 7.37 -4.90
C ASN A 15 4.64 5.96 -5.50
N LEU A 16 4.22 5.83 -6.77
CA LEU A 16 4.20 4.54 -7.47
C LEU A 16 5.58 3.88 -7.51
N ALA A 17 6.64 4.63 -7.79
CA ALA A 17 8.00 4.10 -7.78
C ALA A 17 8.42 3.58 -6.39
N PHE A 18 8.10 4.30 -5.31
CA PHE A 18 8.35 3.85 -3.94
C PHE A 18 7.59 2.56 -3.60
N ILE A 19 6.34 2.43 -4.05
CA ILE A 19 5.54 1.22 -3.82
C ILE A 19 6.17 0.01 -4.51
N LEU A 20 6.70 0.16 -5.72
CA LEU A 20 7.42 -0.91 -6.42
C LEU A 20 8.66 -1.37 -5.65
N ILE A 21 9.42 -0.43 -5.07
CA ILE A 21 10.55 -0.75 -4.20
C ILE A 21 10.08 -1.52 -2.97
N ALA A 22 8.99 -1.08 -2.33
CA ALA A 22 8.43 -1.76 -1.17
C ALA A 22 7.94 -3.19 -1.50
N LEU A 23 7.25 -3.39 -2.63
CA LEU A 23 6.85 -4.70 -3.14
C LEU A 23 8.06 -5.62 -3.35
N PHE A 24 9.16 -5.11 -3.92
CA PHE A 24 10.41 -5.84 -4.07
C PHE A 24 11.00 -6.26 -2.72
N LEU A 25 11.05 -5.35 -1.74
CA LEU A 25 11.56 -5.64 -0.40
C LEU A 25 10.73 -6.71 0.32
N PHE A 26 9.40 -6.66 0.22
CA PHE A 26 8.53 -7.70 0.76
C PHE A 26 8.72 -9.06 0.06
N ALA A 27 8.84 -9.07 -1.27
CA ALA A 27 9.14 -10.30 -2.01
C ALA A 27 10.48 -10.90 -1.55
N LYS A 28 11.48 -10.06 -1.28
CA LYS A 28 12.77 -10.48 -0.72
C LYS A 28 12.63 -11.00 0.72
N LEU A 29 11.83 -10.35 1.56
CA LEU A 29 11.55 -10.77 2.94
C LEU A 29 10.99 -12.19 2.98
N PHE A 30 10.03 -12.52 2.10
CA PHE A 30 9.43 -13.87 2.06
C PHE A 30 10.32 -14.95 1.44
N LYS A 31 11.30 -14.57 0.62
CA LYS A 31 12.28 -15.50 0.03
C LYS A 31 13.52 -15.71 0.91
N THR A 32 13.75 -14.85 1.89
CA THR A 32 14.90 -14.98 2.78
C THR A 32 14.66 -16.17 3.71
N PRO A 33 15.55 -17.18 3.74
CA PRO A 33 15.41 -18.30 4.67
C PRO A 33 15.47 -17.73 6.08
N ILE A 34 14.32 -17.69 6.74
CA ILE A 34 14.24 -17.20 8.10
C ILE A 34 14.95 -18.25 8.96
N HIS A 35 16.18 -17.93 9.35
CA HIS A 35 17.02 -18.81 10.16
C HIS A 35 16.44 -19.03 11.56
N ASP A 36 15.52 -18.16 11.98
CA ASP A 36 14.93 -18.15 13.32
C ASP A 36 13.42 -18.42 13.28
N ARG A 37 12.98 -19.57 13.82
CA ARG A 37 11.55 -19.96 13.92
C ARG A 37 10.70 -18.99 14.77
N ARG A 38 11.33 -18.01 15.42
CA ARG A 38 10.67 -16.98 16.25
C ARG A 38 10.11 -15.81 15.45
N VAL A 39 10.43 -15.67 14.15
CA VAL A 39 9.87 -14.58 13.34
C VAL A 39 8.44 -14.93 12.94
N TYR A 40 7.49 -14.31 13.63
CA TYR A 40 6.07 -14.42 13.32
C TYR A 40 5.76 -13.74 11.99
N GLN A 41 5.67 -14.52 10.90
CA GLN A 41 5.50 -14.00 9.54
C GLN A 41 4.07 -13.59 9.18
N LYS A 42 3.05 -14.00 9.96
CA LYS A 42 1.64 -13.72 9.64
C LYS A 42 1.33 -12.21 9.55
N PRO A 43 1.77 -11.35 10.49
CA PRO A 43 1.65 -9.89 10.39
C PRO A 43 2.20 -9.32 9.08
N TRP A 44 3.38 -9.80 8.68
CA TRP A 44 4.06 -9.30 7.49
C TRP A 44 3.31 -9.65 6.20
N LYS A 45 2.64 -10.80 6.15
CA LYS A 45 1.77 -11.17 5.02
C LYS A 45 0.52 -10.29 4.93
N LEU A 46 -0.03 -9.88 6.08
CA LEU A 46 -1.17 -8.95 6.14
C LEU A 46 -0.76 -7.54 5.73
N ILE A 47 0.40 -7.06 6.19
CA ILE A 47 0.95 -5.77 5.74
C ILE A 47 1.24 -5.81 4.24
N PHE A 48 1.76 -6.92 3.72
CA PHE A 48 1.94 -7.08 2.28
C PHE A 48 0.62 -6.98 1.50
N PHE A 49 -0.45 -7.58 2.01
CA PHE A 49 -1.78 -7.44 1.44
C PHE A 49 -2.27 -5.98 1.46
N ALA A 50 -2.13 -5.27 2.59
CA ALA A 50 -2.47 -3.85 2.67
C ALA A 50 -1.66 -3.00 1.68
N MET A 51 -0.38 -3.32 1.47
CA MET A 51 0.46 -2.63 0.51
C MET A 51 0.05 -2.89 -0.95
N ILE A 52 -0.48 -4.08 -1.28
CA ILE A 52 -1.06 -4.34 -2.60
C ILE A 52 -2.33 -3.51 -2.80
N LEU A 53 -3.18 -3.41 -1.78
CA LEU A 53 -4.36 -2.53 -1.84
C LEU A 53 -3.96 -1.07 -2.06
N PHE A 54 -2.96 -0.60 -1.33
CA PHE A 54 -2.39 0.73 -1.51
C PHE A 54 -1.86 0.96 -2.93
N PHE A 55 -1.15 -0.03 -3.49
CA PHE A 55 -0.67 0.04 -4.87
C PHE A 55 -1.80 0.20 -5.89
N ILE A 56 -2.89 -0.56 -5.71
CA ILE A 56 -4.07 -0.48 -6.59
C ILE A 56 -4.71 0.91 -6.49
N GLU A 57 -4.91 1.41 -5.26
CA GLU A 57 -5.48 2.73 -5.01
C GLU A 57 -4.64 3.85 -5.64
N GLU A 58 -3.33 3.88 -5.38
CA GLU A 58 -2.43 4.89 -5.94
C GLU A 58 -2.33 4.81 -7.47
N THR A 59 -2.43 3.61 -8.03
CA THR A 59 -2.51 3.44 -9.49
C THR A 59 -3.79 4.07 -10.03
N ILE A 60 -4.94 3.83 -9.39
CA ILE A 60 -6.22 4.41 -9.80
C ILE A 60 -6.18 5.95 -9.70
N ILE A 61 -5.66 6.49 -8.60
CA ILE A 61 -5.52 7.94 -8.37
C ILE A 61 -4.61 8.55 -9.44
N THR A 62 -3.46 7.93 -9.70
CA THR A 62 -2.50 8.43 -10.69
C THR A 62 -3.10 8.45 -12.10
N ILE A 63 -3.84 7.40 -12.49
CA ILE A 63 -4.50 7.38 -13.80
C ILE A 63 -5.62 8.44 -13.86
N ARG A 64 -6.39 8.63 -12.77
CA ARG A 64 -7.41 9.70 -12.69
C ARG A 64 -6.79 11.09 -12.88
N MET A 65 -5.60 11.34 -12.31
CA MET A 65 -4.89 12.60 -12.48
C MET A 65 -4.30 12.78 -13.89
N LEU A 66 -3.73 11.73 -14.48
CA LEU A 66 -3.08 11.79 -15.80
C LEU A 66 -4.09 11.81 -16.95
N PHE A 67 -5.24 11.14 -16.80
CA PHE A 67 -6.26 11.01 -17.83
C PHE A 67 -7.68 11.28 -17.27
N PRO A 68 -8.00 12.53 -16.89
CA PRO A 68 -9.29 12.86 -16.29
C PRO A 68 -10.47 12.51 -17.21
N ALA A 69 -10.34 12.81 -18.51
CA ALA A 69 -11.39 12.61 -19.51
C ALA A 69 -11.82 11.15 -19.72
N THR A 70 -11.01 10.18 -19.29
CA THR A 70 -11.33 8.75 -19.43
C THR A 70 -11.95 8.13 -18.18
N ILE A 71 -11.85 8.76 -17.00
CA ILE A 71 -12.15 8.12 -15.70
C ILE A 71 -13.15 8.94 -14.84
N ASP A 72 -13.80 9.97 -15.38
CA ASP A 72 -14.77 10.81 -14.66
C ASP A 72 -15.94 10.04 -14.00
N TYR A 73 -16.21 8.79 -14.40
CA TYR A 73 -17.25 7.95 -13.81
C TYR A 73 -16.84 7.20 -12.53
N LEU A 74 -15.57 7.27 -12.11
CA LEU A 74 -15.13 6.54 -10.92
C LEU A 74 -15.59 7.28 -9.64
N PRO A 75 -16.38 6.64 -8.77
CA PRO A 75 -16.89 7.31 -7.59
C PRO A 75 -15.77 7.59 -6.59
N LEU A 76 -15.73 8.83 -6.05
CA LEU A 76 -14.82 9.25 -4.98
C LEU A 76 -14.90 8.37 -3.71
N SER A 77 -16.01 7.66 -3.50
CA SER A 77 -16.18 6.74 -2.38
C SER A 77 -15.27 5.51 -2.45
N LEU A 78 -14.69 5.21 -3.61
CA LEU A 78 -13.79 4.09 -3.81
C LEU A 78 -12.46 4.29 -3.06
N ASP A 79 -11.96 5.53 -3.02
CA ASP A 79 -10.72 5.90 -2.34
C ASP A 79 -10.89 5.64 -0.82
N GLY A 80 -11.97 6.16 -0.21
CA GLY A 80 -12.27 5.91 1.21
C GLY A 80 -12.57 4.43 1.56
N PHE A 81 -13.04 3.63 0.59
CA PHE A 81 -13.20 2.19 0.80
C PHE A 81 -11.86 1.48 0.95
N PHE A 82 -10.89 1.78 0.09
CA PHE A 82 -9.54 1.20 0.17
C PHE A 82 -8.84 1.59 1.48
N GLU A 83 -8.94 2.86 1.86
CA GLU A 83 -8.38 3.35 3.12
C GLU A 83 -8.94 2.61 4.34
N LEU A 84 -10.26 2.40 4.39
CA LEU A 84 -10.90 1.68 5.48
C LEU A 84 -10.44 0.22 5.54
N VAL A 85 -10.36 -0.47 4.41
CA VAL A 85 -9.88 -1.87 4.37
C VAL A 85 -8.43 -1.96 4.85
N MET A 86 -7.56 -1.06 4.39
CA MET A 86 -6.16 -1.02 4.84
C MET A 86 -6.05 -0.76 6.34
N LEU A 87 -6.81 0.20 6.87
CA LEU A 87 -6.84 0.53 8.29
C LEU A 87 -7.30 -0.68 9.12
N MET A 88 -8.34 -1.39 8.69
CA MET A 88 -8.80 -2.62 9.35
C MET A 88 -7.72 -3.72 9.36
N VAL A 89 -7.00 -3.90 8.24
CA VAL A 89 -5.89 -4.87 8.16
C VAL A 89 -4.73 -4.50 9.09
N ILE A 90 -4.38 -3.21 9.17
CA ILE A 90 -3.33 -2.72 10.07
C ILE A 90 -3.74 -2.93 11.53
N LEU A 91 -4.95 -2.55 11.92
CA LEU A 91 -5.46 -2.76 13.27
C LEU A 91 -5.47 -4.24 13.65
N TYR A 92 -5.98 -5.10 12.76
CA TYR A 92 -5.96 -6.55 12.96
C TYR A 92 -4.54 -7.07 13.14
N THR A 93 -3.58 -6.57 12.35
CA THR A 93 -2.17 -6.96 12.44
C THR A 93 -1.55 -6.59 13.79
N ILE A 94 -1.86 -5.39 14.31
CA ILE A 94 -1.40 -4.94 15.63
C ILE A 94 -1.98 -5.84 16.73
N LEU A 95 -3.27 -6.15 16.67
CA LEU A 95 -3.93 -7.04 17.63
C LEU A 95 -3.33 -8.46 17.60
N LEU A 96 -3.06 -8.98 16.40
CA LEU A 96 -2.43 -10.29 16.20
C LEU A 96 -1.03 -10.33 16.84
N GLN A 97 -0.25 -9.26 16.67
CA GLN A 97 1.08 -9.15 17.26
C GLN A 97 1.02 -9.02 18.79
N TYR A 98 0.04 -8.27 19.30
CA TYR A 98 -0.21 -8.14 20.74
C TYR A 98 -0.58 -9.47 21.39
N GLU A 99 -1.45 -10.27 20.76
CA GLU A 99 -1.81 -11.60 21.25
C GLU A 99 -0.60 -12.55 21.24
N HIS A 100 0.24 -12.47 20.21
CA HIS A 100 1.44 -13.30 20.12
C HIS A 100 2.46 -12.97 21.21
N ASN A 101 2.68 -11.68 21.53
CA ASN A 101 3.63 -11.25 22.56
C ASN A 101 3.17 -11.52 24.00
N LYS A 102 1.87 -11.75 24.23
CA LYS A 102 1.32 -12.09 25.55
C LYS A 102 1.45 -13.57 25.90
N LYS A 103 1.69 -14.43 24.92
CA LYS A 103 1.89 -15.87 25.10
C LYS A 103 3.37 -16.16 25.31
#